data_AF-A0A0B7HJW3-F1
#
_entry.id   AF-A0A0B7HJW3-F1
#
_cell.length_a   1.000
_cell.length_b   1.000
_cell.length_c   1.000
_cell.angle_alpha   90.00
_cell.angle_beta   90.00
_cell.angle_gamma   90.00
#
_symmetry.space_group_name_H-M   'P 1'
#
loop_
_entity.id
_entity.type
_entity.pdbx_description
1 polymer ?
#
loop_
_entity_poly.entity_id
_entity_poly.type
_entity_poly.pdbx_seq_one_letter_code
_entity_poly.pdbx_strand_id
1 'polypeptide(L)' 'MDYILIILGFLCLLLGFIGCIAPGLPGIPLSWLGLLLTYMAPTVQINYYLLIITFVVALVISVADFF' A
#
# COMPACT_ATOMS: atom_id res chain seq x y z
N MET A 1 11.49 -9.93 14.03
CA MET A 1 10.95 -8.56 13.93
C MET A 1 10.53 -8.24 12.49
N ASP A 2 11.17 -8.84 11.50
CA ASP A 2 10.92 -8.65 10.06
C ASP A 2 9.62 -9.31 9.56
N TYR A 3 9.33 -10.53 10.02
CA TYR A 3 8.14 -11.29 9.59
C TYR A 3 6.81 -10.63 9.97
N ILE A 4 6.76 -9.91 11.09
CA ILE A 4 5.54 -9.21 11.54
C ILE A 4 5.19 -8.10 10.55
N LEU A 5 6.17 -7.30 10.13
CA LEU A 5 5.97 -6.23 9.14
C LEU A 5 5.57 -6.80 7.78
N ILE A 6 6.17 -7.91 7.36
CA ILE A 6 5.81 -8.57 6.11
C ILE A 6 4.36 -9.07 6.15
N ILE A 7 3.96 -9.77 7.23
CA ILE A 7 2.61 -10.29 7.39
C ILE A 7 1.59 -9.15 7.44
N LEU A 8 1.90 -8.07 8.16
CA LEU A 8 1.02 -6.91 8.26
C LEU A 8 0.91 -6.16 6.93
N GLY A 9 2.02 -5.99 6.21
CA GLY A 9 2.03 -5.40 4.88
C GLY A 9 1.25 -6.25 3.86
N PHE A 10 1.38 -7.58 3.94
CA PHE A 10 0.59 -8.52 3.12
C PHE A 10 -0.90 -8.43 3.43
N LEU A 11 -1.30 -8.38 4.70
CA LEU A 11 -2.68 -8.14 5.11
C LEU A 11 -3.21 -6.80 4.60
N CYS A 12 -2.39 -5.75 4.67
CA CYS A 12 -2.79 -4.42 4.20
C CYS A 12 -2.96 -4.37 2.67
N LEU A 13 -2.12 -5.09 1.91
CA LEU A 13 -2.29 -5.29 0.47
C LEU A 13 -3.59 -6.06 0.16
N LEU A 14 -3.90 -7.12 0.90
CA LEU A 14 -5.15 -7.88 0.74
C LEU A 14 -6.38 -7.02 1.08
N LEU A 15 -6.33 -6.25 2.16
CA LEU A 15 -7.38 -5.31 2.54
C LEU A 15 -7.54 -4.19 1.51
N GLY A 16 -6.44 -3.70 0.92
CA GLY A 16 -6.47 -2.76 -0.20
C GLY A 16 -7.14 -3.35 -1.44
N PHE A 17 -6.83 -4.60 -1.77
CA PHE A 17 -7.47 -5.32 -2.87
C PHE A 17 -8.98 -5.50 -2.64
N ILE A 18 -9.39 -5.87 -1.42
CA ILE A 18 -10.80 -5.95 -1.04
C ILE A 18 -11.43 -4.56 -1.05
N GLY A 19 -10.72 -3.52 -0.61
CA GLY A 19 -11.18 -2.13 -0.61
C GLY A 19 -11.47 -1.57 -2.01
N CYS A 20 -10.81 -2.07 -3.05
CA CYS A 20 -11.16 -1.72 -4.44
C CYS A 20 -12.52 -2.30 -4.88
N ILE A 21 -13.02 -3.34 -4.21
CA ILE A 21 -14.29 -4.02 -4.55
C ILE A 21 -15.40 -3.61 -3.57
N ALA A 22 -15.05 -3.39 -2.30
CA ALA A 22 -15.98 -3.01 -1.25
C ALA A 22 -16.18 -1.47 -1.23
N PRO A 23 -17.41 -0.98 -1.50
CA PRO A 23 -17.67 0.46 -1.49
C PRO A 23 -17.48 1.02 -0.07
N GLY A 24 -16.54 1.95 0.08
CA GLY A 24 -16.29 2.69 1.34
C GLY A 24 -14.89 2.53 1.93
N LEU A 25 -14.08 1.60 1.44
CA LEU A 25 -12.67 1.48 1.83
C LEU A 25 -11.80 2.08 0.71
N PRO A 26 -10.91 3.04 1.02
CA PRO A 26 -10.02 3.59 0.00
C PRO A 26 -8.93 2.56 -0.31
N GLY A 27 -9.21 1.66 -1.26
CA GLY A 27 -8.39 0.49 -1.54
C GLY A 27 -6.98 0.82 -2.03
N ILE A 28 -6.85 1.88 -2.84
CA ILE A 28 -5.58 2.34 -3.41
C ILE A 28 -4.59 2.84 -2.33
N PRO A 29 -4.96 3.75 -1.42
CA PRO A 29 -4.05 4.19 -0.36
C PRO A 29 -3.82 3.12 0.71
N LEU A 30 -4.79 2.22 0.97
CA LEU A 30 -4.56 1.06 1.86
C LEU A 30 -3.48 0.13 1.28
N SER A 31 -3.54 -0.14 -0.02
CA SER A 31 -2.54 -0.97 -0.71
C SER A 31 -1.14 -0.35 -0.63
N TRP A 32 -1.04 0.99 -0.77
CA TRP A 32 0.23 1.70 -0.60
C TRP A 32 0.76 1.64 0.85
N LEU A 33 -0.11 1.71 1.86
CA LEU A 33 0.27 1.50 3.26
C LEU A 33 0.90 0.11 3.48
N GLY A 34 0.41 -0.91 2.79
CA GLY A 34 1.01 -2.25 2.79
C GLY A 34 2.43 -2.29 2.19
N LEU A 35 2.66 -1.52 1.12
CA LEU A 35 3.99 -1.34 0.53
C LEU A 35 4.96 -0.60 1.47
N LEU A 36 4.47 0.40 2.21
CA LEU A 36 5.29 1.13 3.18
C LEU A 36 5.68 0.24 4.37
N LEU A 37 4.75 -0.58 4.85
CA LEU A 37 5.02 -1.56 5.90
C LEU A 37 6.04 -2.62 5.47
N THR A 38 5.97 -3.07 4.21
CA THR A 38 6.98 -4.00 3.67
C THR A 38 8.32 -3.32 3.39
N TYR A 39 8.35 -2.04 3.02
CA TYR A 39 9.59 -1.26 2.90
C TYR A 39 10.33 -1.12 4.23
N MET A 40 9.61 -1.02 5.35
CA MET A 40 10.22 -1.00 6.68
C MET A 40 10.76 -2.37 7.11
N ALA A 41 10.47 -3.47 6.39
CA ALA A 41 11.04 -4.78 6.69
C ALA A 41 12.47 -4.88 6.13
N PRO A 42 13.51 -5.01 6.99
CA PRO A 42 14.92 -5.08 6.56
C PRO A 42 15.24 -6.19 5.55
N THR A 43 14.45 -7.25 5.55
CA THR A 43 14.57 -8.39 4.63
C THR A 43 14.09 -8.09 3.21
N VAL A 44 13.33 -7.01 3.00
CA VAL A 44 12.78 -6.64 1.70
C VAL A 44 13.51 -5.41 1.17
N GLN A 45 14.32 -5.61 0.12
CA GLN A 45 15.05 -4.53 -0.54
C GLN A 45 14.12 -3.79 -1.51
N ILE A 46 13.27 -2.92 -0.99
CA ILE A 46 12.45 -2.03 -1.82
C ILE A 46 13.22 -0.73 -2.08
N ASN A 47 13.24 -0.26 -3.32
CA ASN A 47 13.87 1.00 -3.66
C ASN A 47 13.00 2.19 -3.21
N TYR A 48 13.60 3.17 -2.54
CA TYR A 48 12.89 4.36 -2.05
C TYR A 48 12.20 5.13 -3.19
N TYR A 49 12.81 5.18 -4.38
CA TYR A 49 12.21 5.83 -5.55
C TYR A 49 10.88 5.17 -5.94
N LEU A 50 10.80 3.84 -5.85
CA LEU A 50 9.60 3.09 -6.17
C LEU A 50 8.48 3.39 -5.16
N LEU A 51 8.83 3.53 -3.88
CA LEU A 51 7.86 3.90 -2.83
C LEU A 51 7.25 5.29 -3.06
N ILE A 52 8.07 6.26 -3.46
CA ILE A 52 7.61 7.63 -3.73
C ILE A 52 6.76 7.67 -5.01
N ILE A 53 7.19 7.00 -6.09
CA ILE A 53 6.42 6.97 -7.35
C ILE A 53 5.06 6.34 -7.11
N THR A 54 5.01 5.21 -6.40
CA THR A 54 3.74 4.55 -6.06
C THR A 54 2.86 5.39 -5.14
N PHE A 55 3.43 6.22 -4.26
CA PHE A 55 2.67 7.17 -3.44
C PHE A 55 2.00 8.25 -4.27
N VAL A 56 2.76 8.86 -5.20
CA VAL A 56 2.25 9.91 -6.09
C VAL A 56 1.14 9.33 -6.98
N VAL A 57 1.36 8.15 -7.56
CA VAL A 57 0.35 7.46 -8.37
C VAL A 57 -0.90 7.15 -7.54
N ALA A 58 -0.73 6.59 -6.33
CA ALA A 58 -1.85 6.29 -5.44
C ALA A 58 -2.66 7.56 -5.10
N LEU A 59 -1.99 8.68 -4.83
CA LEU A 59 -2.62 9.96 -4.51
C LEU A 59 -3.39 10.50 -5.73
N VAL A 60 -2.77 10.51 -6.92
CA VAL A 60 -3.41 10.98 -8.16
C VAL A 60 -4.67 10.16 -8.47
N ILE A 61 -4.59 8.83 -8.37
CA ILE A 61 -5.75 7.96 -8.62
C ILE A 61 -6.83 8.18 -7.55
N SER A 62 -6.45 8.29 -6.27
CA SER A 62 -7.42 8.52 -5.19
C SER A 62 -8.15 9.86 -5.33
N VAL A 63 -7.46 10.91 -5.79
CA VAL A 63 -8.09 12.21 -6.06
C VAL A 63 -8.96 12.14 -7.30
N ALA A 64 -8.52 11.46 -8.36
CA ALA A 64 -9.31 11.27 -9.57
C ALA A 64 -10.56 10.39 -9.35
N ASP A 65 -10.52 9.45 -8.40
CA ASP A 65 -11.68 8.61 -8.02
C ASP A 65 -12.72 9.40 -7.21
N PHE A 66 -12.28 10.43 -6.47
CA PHE A 66 -13.16 11.31 -5.71
C PHE A 66 -13.83 12.42 -6.54
N PHE A 67 -13.27 12.75 -7.71
CA PHE A 67 -13.74 13.81 -8.61
C PHE A 67 -14.65 13.26 -9.73
#